data_AF-D5BJR4-F1
#
_entry.id   AF-D5BJR4-F1
#
_cell.length_a   1.000
_cell.length_b   1.000
_cell.length_c   1.000
_cell.angle_alpha   90.00
_cell.angle_beta   90.00
_cell.angle_gamma   90.00
#
_symmetry.space_group_name_H-M   'P 1'
#
loop_
_entity.id
_entity.type
_entity.pdbx_description
1 polymer ?
#
loop_
_entity_poly.entity_id
_entity_poly.type
_entity_poly.pdbx_seq_one_letter_code
_entity_poly.pdbx_strand_id
1 'polypeptide(L)'
;MRWKFTPKKMTNLFAQKVGEAENPSKSRYVLKLKTMKKLKVILPMLGIIFAIGLTFASVSPKSDPNVQAQDYVLVDGNWQAIPEQACTGGNETCRVQFGEEGPIYDLYDEMDVNTRKDDSVDGEPILIQP
;
A
#
# COMPACT_ATOMS: atom_id res chain seq x y z
N MET A 1 27.16 -72.80 76.50
CA MET A 1 26.90 -71.56 75.73
C MET A 1 27.77 -71.56 74.49
N ARG A 2 27.20 -71.49 73.28
CA ARG A 2 28.00 -71.49 72.03
C ARG A 2 27.36 -70.60 70.97
N TRP A 3 28.02 -69.49 70.68
CA TRP A 3 27.72 -68.58 69.59
C TRP A 3 28.27 -69.13 68.27
N LYS A 4 27.55 -68.93 67.16
CA LYS A 4 28.09 -69.01 65.80
C LYS A 4 27.50 -67.87 64.96
N PHE A 5 28.39 -67.01 64.47
CA PHE A 5 28.16 -66.04 63.40
C PHE A 5 27.83 -66.76 62.08
N THR A 6 27.00 -66.14 61.22
CA THR A 6 27.13 -66.34 59.76
C THR A 6 26.72 -65.08 58.97
N PRO A 7 27.44 -64.75 57.87
CA PRO A 7 27.34 -63.48 57.15
C PRO A 7 26.39 -63.46 55.93
N LYS A 8 25.95 -62.23 55.59
CA LYS A 8 25.39 -61.64 54.35
C LYS A 8 24.71 -62.52 53.28
N LYS A 9 23.51 -62.07 52.87
CA LYS A 9 23.03 -62.16 51.47
C LYS A 9 22.67 -60.74 50.99
N MET A 10 23.47 -60.19 50.08
CA MET A 10 23.08 -58.99 49.34
C MET A 10 21.93 -59.37 48.41
N THR A 11 20.83 -58.63 48.45
CA THR A 11 19.79 -58.70 47.42
C THR A 11 19.73 -57.35 46.72
N ASN A 12 19.87 -57.40 45.39
CA ASN A 12 20.02 -56.26 44.50
C ASN A 12 18.80 -55.32 44.58
N LEU A 13 19.07 -54.02 44.69
CA LEU A 13 18.13 -52.90 44.79
C LEU A 13 17.44 -52.52 43.46
N PHE A 14 17.49 -53.37 42.44
CA PHE A 14 16.97 -53.05 41.11
C PHE A 14 15.90 -54.04 40.68
N ALA A 15 14.79 -54.08 41.41
CA ALA A 15 13.53 -54.58 40.90
C ALA A 15 12.63 -53.39 40.55
N GLN A 16 13.05 -52.58 39.58
CA GLN A 16 12.15 -51.58 38.98
C GLN A 16 11.52 -52.19 37.72
N LYS A 17 10.24 -52.53 37.87
CA LYS A 17 9.34 -52.95 36.81
C LYS A 17 9.30 -51.85 35.74
N VAL A 18 9.99 -52.04 34.63
CA VAL A 18 9.93 -51.13 33.48
C VAL A 18 8.60 -51.37 32.79
N GLY A 19 7.67 -50.44 32.96
CA GLY A 19 6.47 -50.36 32.16
C GLY A 19 6.83 -50.10 30.69
N GLU A 20 6.09 -50.76 29.81
CA GLU A 20 6.10 -50.60 28.36
C GLU A 20 6.08 -49.10 28.00
N ALA A 21 7.18 -48.58 27.44
CA ALA A 21 7.24 -47.21 26.96
C ALA A 21 6.55 -47.12 25.59
N GLU A 22 5.39 -46.47 25.54
CA GLU A 22 4.78 -46.02 24.30
C GLU A 22 5.78 -45.17 23.50
N ASN A 23 6.02 -45.57 22.24
CA ASN A 23 7.15 -45.12 21.44
C ASN A 23 6.98 -43.65 20.97
N PRO A 24 7.82 -42.70 21.42
CA PRO A 24 7.71 -41.25 21.12
C PRO A 24 8.08 -40.88 19.67
N SER A 25 8.45 -41.87 18.85
CA SER A 25 8.97 -41.67 17.50
C SER A 25 7.87 -41.27 16.51
N LYS A 26 6.67 -41.89 16.57
CA LYS A 26 5.60 -41.66 15.57
C LYS A 26 5.07 -40.21 15.51
N SER A 27 5.03 -39.51 16.64
CA SER A 27 4.44 -38.16 16.74
C SER A 27 5.28 -37.07 16.06
N ARG A 28 6.62 -37.15 16.16
CA ARG A 28 7.52 -36.12 15.61
C ARG A 28 7.56 -36.10 14.08
N TYR A 29 7.40 -37.26 13.42
CA TYR A 29 7.43 -37.31 11.95
C TYR A 29 6.17 -36.71 11.31
N VAL A 30 5.01 -36.86 11.92
CA VAL A 30 3.73 -36.33 11.40
C VAL A 30 3.70 -34.79 11.47
N LEU A 31 4.24 -34.21 12.54
CA LEU A 31 4.39 -32.75 12.69
C LEU A 31 5.37 -32.15 11.66
N LYS A 32 6.52 -32.80 11.43
CA LYS A 32 7.51 -32.35 10.40
C LYS A 32 6.95 -32.34 8.98
N LEU A 33 6.17 -33.36 8.60
CA LEU A 33 5.56 -33.47 7.27
C LEU A 33 4.43 -32.45 7.04
N LYS A 34 3.62 -32.16 8.08
CA LYS A 34 2.49 -31.22 7.98
C LYS A 34 2.97 -29.76 7.83
N THR A 35 4.06 -29.39 8.49
CA THR A 35 4.65 -28.05 8.42
C THR A 35 5.35 -27.79 7.08
N MET A 36 6.08 -28.77 6.53
CA MET A 36 6.74 -28.62 5.23
C MET A 36 5.78 -28.49 4.04
N LYS A 37 4.60 -29.12 4.10
CA LYS A 37 3.55 -28.95 3.08
C LYS A 37 2.90 -27.57 3.14
N LYS A 38 2.69 -27.01 4.33
CA LYS A 38 2.14 -25.65 4.49
C LYS A 38 3.11 -24.57 4.05
N LEU A 39 4.40 -24.70 4.38
CA LEU A 39 5.44 -23.78 3.91
C LEU A 39 5.54 -23.75 2.38
N LYS A 40 5.39 -24.90 1.70
CA LYS A 40 5.38 -24.97 0.23
C LYS A 40 4.20 -24.26 -0.45
N VAL A 41 3.11 -24.01 0.28
CA VAL A 41 1.91 -23.32 -0.24
C VAL A 41 1.88 -21.85 0.18
N ILE A 42 2.31 -21.54 1.41
CA ILE A 42 2.32 -20.17 1.94
C ILE A 42 3.42 -19.32 1.29
N LEU A 43 4.59 -19.92 0.99
CA LEU A 43 5.72 -19.23 0.38
C LEU A 43 5.40 -18.64 -1.02
N PRO A 44 4.81 -19.40 -1.98
CA PRO A 44 4.44 -18.82 -3.28
C PRO A 44 3.33 -17.78 -3.16
N MET A 45 2.40 -17.93 -2.21
CA MET A 45 1.30 -16.98 -2.00
C MET A 45 1.82 -15.62 -1.50
N LEU A 46 2.76 -15.63 -0.55
CA LEU A 46 3.45 -14.42 -0.10
C LEU A 46 4.26 -13.75 -1.21
N GLY A 47 4.94 -14.54 -2.05
CA GLY A 47 5.67 -14.01 -3.20
C GLY A 47 4.78 -13.27 -4.20
N ILE A 48 3.56 -13.78 -4.44
CA ILE A 48 2.57 -13.12 -5.31
C ILE A 48 2.09 -11.81 -4.70
N ILE A 49 1.73 -11.80 -3.41
CA ILE A 49 1.29 -10.58 -2.71
C ILE A 49 2.41 -9.53 -2.69
N PHE A 50 3.66 -9.96 -2.47
CA PHE A 50 4.82 -9.08 -2.48
C PHE A 50 5.08 -8.51 -3.88
N ALA A 51 5.02 -9.34 -4.93
CA ALA A 51 5.17 -8.87 -6.31
C ALA A 51 4.10 -7.83 -6.67
N ILE A 52 2.82 -8.09 -6.34
CA ILE A 52 1.72 -7.14 -6.57
C ILE A 52 1.97 -5.85 -5.76
N GLY A 53 2.33 -5.95 -4.49
CA GLY A 53 2.67 -4.78 -3.67
C GLY A 53 3.82 -3.95 -4.24
N LEU A 54 4.85 -4.58 -4.81
CA LEU A 54 5.96 -3.89 -5.46
C LEU A 54 5.56 -3.19 -6.75
N THR A 55 4.56 -3.69 -7.49
CA THR A 55 4.08 -2.99 -8.70
C THR A 55 3.53 -1.59 -8.39
N PHE A 56 2.87 -1.43 -7.24
CA PHE A 56 2.40 -0.12 -6.75
C PHE A 56 3.49 0.70 -6.06
N ALA A 57 4.55 0.07 -5.54
CA ALA A 57 5.69 0.78 -4.97
C ALA A 57 6.67 1.30 -6.05
N SER A 58 6.72 0.67 -7.22
CA SER A 58 7.58 1.08 -8.34
C SER A 58 6.99 2.19 -9.20
N VAL A 59 5.72 2.54 -9.02
CA VAL A 59 5.24 3.86 -9.44
C VAL A 59 5.75 4.85 -8.40
N SER A 60 7.03 5.25 -8.55
CA SER A 60 7.37 6.62 -8.19
C SER A 60 6.30 7.47 -8.86
N PRO A 61 5.50 8.26 -8.13
CA PRO A 61 4.74 9.31 -8.80
C PRO A 61 5.81 10.03 -9.60
N LYS A 62 5.68 10.01 -10.93
CA LYS A 62 6.34 11.05 -11.70
C LYS A 62 5.66 12.30 -11.18
N SER A 63 6.20 12.88 -10.10
CA SER A 63 6.24 14.32 -9.98
C SER A 63 7.07 14.71 -11.20
N ASP A 64 6.42 14.71 -12.36
CA ASP A 64 6.98 15.39 -13.51
C ASP A 64 7.22 16.79 -12.96
N PRO A 65 8.46 17.26 -12.86
CA PRO A 65 8.71 18.64 -12.43
C PRO A 65 8.07 19.63 -13.41
N ASN A 66 7.51 19.13 -14.52
CA ASN A 66 6.70 19.83 -15.51
C ASN A 66 5.20 19.47 -15.45
N VAL A 67 4.66 18.96 -14.32
CA VAL A 67 3.23 19.19 -14.04
C VAL A 67 3.12 20.67 -13.71
N GLN A 68 3.09 21.50 -14.77
CA GLN A 68 2.65 22.88 -14.64
C GLN A 68 1.28 22.82 -13.96
N ALA A 69 1.03 23.71 -13.00
CA ALA A 69 -0.33 23.92 -12.53
C ALA A 69 -1.19 24.19 -13.78
N GLN A 70 -2.36 23.56 -13.82
CA GLN A 70 -3.26 23.65 -14.96
C GLN A 70 -4.55 24.27 -14.46
N ASP A 71 -5.03 25.24 -15.21
CA ASP A 71 -6.36 25.77 -15.04
C ASP A 71 -7.33 25.06 -15.97
N TYR A 72 -8.61 25.18 -15.66
CA TYR A 72 -9.68 24.52 -16.38
C TYR A 72 -10.70 25.53 -16.88
N VAL A 73 -11.24 25.25 -18.06
CA VAL A 73 -12.39 25.95 -18.62
C VAL A 73 -13.48 24.94 -18.95
N LEU A 74 -14.74 25.35 -18.81
CA LEU A 74 -15.90 24.51 -19.14
C LEU A 74 -16.41 24.88 -20.54
N VAL A 75 -16.09 24.06 -21.54
CA VAL A 75 -16.49 24.26 -22.94
C VAL A 75 -17.54 23.23 -23.31
N ASP A 76 -18.75 23.68 -23.64
CA ASP A 76 -19.89 22.81 -24.00
C ASP A 76 -20.14 21.67 -22.98
N GLY A 77 -19.95 21.96 -21.69
CA GLY A 77 -20.12 20.98 -20.61
C GLY A 77 -18.95 20.01 -20.41
N ASN A 78 -17.85 20.18 -21.13
CA ASN A 78 -16.63 19.40 -20.97
C ASN A 78 -15.51 20.26 -20.39
N TRP A 79 -14.78 19.70 -19.43
CA TRP A 79 -13.61 20.36 -18.85
C TRP A 79 -12.42 20.24 -19.79
N GLN A 80 -11.80 21.38 -20.11
CA GLN A 80 -10.59 21.47 -20.90
C GLN A 80 -9.49 22.10 -20.06
N ALA A 81 -8.36 21.40 -19.93
CA ALA A 81 -7.18 21.92 -19.25
C ALA A 81 -6.42 22.91 -20.14
N ILE A 82 -5.98 24.00 -19.54
CA ILE A 82 -5.13 25.03 -20.15
C ILE A 82 -3.97 25.36 -19.20
N PRO A 83 -2.87 25.96 -19.70
CA PRO A 83 -1.78 26.41 -18.84
C PRO A 83 -2.29 27.34 -17.74
N GLU A 84 -1.71 27.26 -16.53
CA GLU A 84 -1.98 28.20 -15.42
C GLU A 84 -1.97 29.66 -15.93
N GLN A 85 -3.07 30.37 -15.70
CA GLN A 85 -3.14 31.81 -15.93
C GLN A 85 -2.87 32.56 -14.62
N ALA A 86 -2.10 33.63 -14.73
CA ALA A 86 -1.73 34.47 -13.59
C ALA A 86 -2.87 35.42 -13.20
N CYS A 87 -3.99 34.89 -12.72
CA CYS A 87 -5.04 35.69 -12.10
C CYS A 87 -4.52 36.25 -10.77
N THR A 88 -4.75 37.54 -10.53
CA THR A 88 -4.17 38.24 -9.36
C THR A 88 -5.02 38.11 -8.08
N GLY A 89 -6.18 37.44 -8.16
CA GLY A 89 -7.20 37.39 -7.10
C GLY A 89 -7.95 38.70 -7.00
N GLY A 90 -9.21 38.70 -6.51
CA GLY A 90 -9.98 39.95 -6.38
C GLY A 90 -11.48 39.70 -6.27
N ASN A 91 -12.28 40.68 -6.73
CA ASN A 91 -13.74 40.59 -6.74
C ASN A 91 -14.31 40.31 -8.14
N GLU A 92 -13.49 40.42 -9.18
CA GLU A 92 -13.91 40.18 -10.55
C GLU A 92 -13.60 38.73 -10.95
N THR A 93 -14.34 38.19 -11.91
CA THR A 93 -14.10 36.82 -12.38
C THR A 93 -12.95 36.79 -13.38
N CYS A 94 -11.97 35.90 -13.14
CA CYS A 94 -10.89 35.68 -14.08
C CYS A 94 -11.42 34.94 -15.31
N ARG A 95 -11.19 35.53 -16.49
CA ARG A 95 -11.74 35.05 -17.77
C ARG A 95 -10.65 34.93 -18.81
N VAL A 96 -10.83 34.01 -19.76
CA VAL A 96 -9.91 33.77 -20.86
C VAL A 96 -10.63 33.78 -22.20
N GLN A 97 -9.94 34.17 -23.27
CA GLN A 97 -10.48 34.17 -24.63
C GLN A 97 -9.56 33.36 -25.55
N PHE A 98 -10.12 32.43 -26.32
CA PHE A 98 -9.34 31.62 -27.28
C PHE A 98 -9.22 32.31 -28.65
N GLY A 99 -8.11 33.01 -28.89
CA GLY A 99 -7.93 33.84 -30.08
C GLY A 99 -8.71 35.16 -30.05
N GLU A 100 -8.34 36.13 -30.88
CA GLU A 100 -8.81 37.54 -30.76
C GLU A 100 -10.33 37.69 -30.95
N GLU A 101 -10.97 36.79 -31.70
CA GLU A 101 -12.42 36.76 -31.93
C GLU A 101 -13.11 35.56 -31.27
N GLY A 102 -12.42 34.90 -30.33
CA GLY A 102 -12.91 33.68 -29.69
C GLY A 102 -14.00 33.91 -28.64
N PRO A 103 -14.68 32.84 -28.23
CA PRO A 103 -15.54 32.85 -27.04
C PRO A 103 -14.71 33.07 -25.78
N ILE A 104 -15.35 33.73 -24.80
CA ILE A 104 -14.78 34.02 -23.47
C ILE A 104 -15.31 32.98 -22.48
N TYR A 105 -14.41 32.43 -21.66
CA TYR A 105 -14.72 31.44 -20.63
C TYR A 105 -14.21 31.87 -19.26
N ASP A 106 -14.95 31.47 -18.23
CA ASP A 106 -14.51 31.58 -16.84
C ASP A 106 -13.42 30.55 -16.55
N LEU A 107 -12.46 30.93 -15.70
CA LEU A 107 -11.33 30.10 -15.33
C LEU A 107 -11.52 29.42 -13.97
N TYR A 108 -11.06 28.18 -13.84
CA TYR A 108 -11.22 27.36 -12.64
C TYR A 108 -9.90 26.68 -12.26
N ASP A 109 -9.64 26.59 -10.96
CA ASP A 109 -8.44 25.93 -10.39
C ASP A 109 -8.56 24.39 -10.46
N GLU A 110 -9.79 23.88 -10.37
CA GLU A 110 -10.14 22.47 -10.49
C GLU A 110 -11.29 22.27 -11.49
N MET A 111 -11.58 21.02 -11.86
CA MET A 111 -12.74 20.63 -12.68
C MET A 111 -14.06 20.70 -11.88
N ASP A 112 -14.30 21.80 -11.19
CA ASP A 112 -15.49 22.10 -10.40
C ASP A 112 -15.91 23.55 -10.62
N VAL A 113 -17.23 23.76 -10.77
CA VAL A 113 -17.82 25.10 -10.93
C VAL A 113 -17.70 25.96 -9.66
N ASN A 114 -17.39 25.35 -8.51
CA ASN A 114 -17.20 26.07 -7.25
C ASN A 114 -15.77 26.59 -7.06
N THR A 115 -14.80 26.16 -7.87
CA THR A 115 -13.38 26.55 -7.77
C THR A 115 -13.01 27.61 -8.80
N ARG A 116 -13.94 28.54 -9.06
CA ARG A 116 -13.72 29.63 -10.02
C ARG A 116 -12.65 30.58 -9.50
N LYS A 117 -11.77 31.03 -10.39
CA LYS A 117 -10.69 31.98 -10.08
C LYS A 117 -11.17 33.41 -10.21
N ASP A 118 -10.71 34.24 -9.29
CA ASP A 118 -11.00 35.67 -9.27
C ASP A 118 -9.77 36.49 -9.71
N ASP A 119 -9.99 37.74 -10.10
CA ASP A 119 -8.97 38.67 -10.56
C ASP A 119 -9.22 40.09 -10.01
N SER A 120 -8.15 40.90 -9.98
CA SER A 120 -8.19 42.31 -9.54
C SER A 120 -8.35 43.28 -10.70
N VAL A 121 -8.05 42.85 -11.93
CA VAL A 121 -8.27 43.65 -13.15
C VAL A 121 -9.77 43.62 -13.48
N ASP A 122 -10.29 44.64 -14.17
CA ASP A 122 -11.72 44.87 -14.52
C ASP A 122 -12.35 43.78 -15.42
N GLY A 123 -12.08 42.50 -15.13
CA GLY A 123 -12.59 41.33 -15.82
C GLY A 123 -12.17 41.24 -17.29
N GLU A 124 -11.13 41.95 -17.73
CA GLU A 124 -10.64 41.81 -19.10
C GLU A 124 -10.16 40.37 -19.34
N PRO A 125 -10.59 39.71 -20.44
CA PRO A 125 -10.23 38.33 -20.68
C PRO A 125 -8.76 38.20 -21.10
N ILE A 126 -8.07 37.23 -20.52
CA ILE A 126 -6.69 36.89 -20.90
C ILE A 126 -6.73 36.16 -22.24
N LEU A 127 -6.06 36.73 -23.25
CA LEU A 127 -6.03 36.16 -24.59
C LEU A 127 -5.07 34.96 -24.64
N ILE A 128 -5.62 33.78 -24.93
CA ILE A 128 -4.87 32.54 -25.14
C ILE A 128 -4.75 32.30 -26.64
N GLN A 129 -3.51 32.27 -27.14
CA GLN A 129 -3.23 31.87 -28.52
C GLN A 129 -3.18 30.33 -28.61
N PRO A 130 -3.81 29.73 -29.63
CA PRO A 130 -3.79 28.29 -29.86
C PRO A 130 -2.40 27.74 -30.20
#